data_AF-A0AAE1C105-F1
#
_entry.id   AF-A0AAE1C105-F1
#
_cell.length_a   1.000
_cell.length_b   1.000
_cell.length_c   1.000
_cell.angle_alpha   90.00
_cell.angle_beta   90.00
_cell.angle_gamma   90.00
#
_symmetry.space_group_name_H-M   'P 1'
#
loop_
_entity.id
_entity.type
_entity.pdbx_description
1 polymer ?
#
loop_
_entity_poly.entity_id
_entity_poly.type
_entity_poly.pdbx_seq_one_letter_code
_entity_poly.pdbx_strand_id
1 'polypeptide(L)'
;MIVRPEEWVKDYLYPLFRVSNDEELITRMCYGTVIYGLLTLILKEAPYGRYSNYSYGFGVPVKLAWCLQEAPSFYIPLIFVVYGQKTAYGGVVNQMCLGMFMMHYFQRSFIFPLLMKSSKPTPFLAFFCAFLTCLYNGVLHGLYFVNFYHYMDDVWLYKPYFYIGFCLYLYGMKINIGADSALRYLRKEGETGYKIPTGNWFELLSCPNYFGEILEMWGYALASLAPPAIAHAIFTTLFLTHRAVHHHRWYIKKFEDYPKSRKAVLPYLL
;
A
#
# COMPACT_ATOMS: atom_id res chain seq x y z
N MET A 1 -32.76 12.63 -2.02
CA MET A 1 -31.68 13.49 -1.48
C MET A 1 -30.42 12.64 -1.46
N ILE A 2 -29.48 12.88 -2.37
CA ILE A 2 -28.23 12.12 -2.37
C ILE A 2 -27.39 12.72 -1.23
N VAL A 3 -27.29 11.99 -0.12
CA VAL A 3 -26.40 12.37 1.00
C VAL A 3 -24.99 12.39 0.44
N ARG A 4 -24.32 13.53 0.54
CA ARG A 4 -22.98 13.68 -0.02
C ARG A 4 -21.98 12.96 0.88
N PRO A 5 -21.02 12.20 0.32
CA PRO A 5 -20.05 11.46 1.11
C PRO A 5 -19.09 12.35 1.89
N GLU A 6 -19.18 13.68 1.83
CA GLU A 6 -18.40 14.58 2.69
C GLU A 6 -19.20 15.14 3.87
N GLU A 7 -20.53 15.05 3.88
CA GLU A 7 -21.37 15.65 4.94
C GLU A 7 -21.06 15.03 6.32
N TRP A 8 -20.75 13.73 6.34
CA TRP A 8 -20.36 13.03 7.57
C TRP A 8 -18.94 13.37 8.06
N VAL A 9 -18.09 14.01 7.24
CA VAL A 9 -16.72 14.35 7.66
C VAL A 9 -16.74 15.30 8.84
N LYS A 10 -17.59 16.34 8.78
CA LYS A 10 -17.73 17.31 9.87
C LYS A 10 -18.42 16.72 11.09
N ASP A 11 -19.38 15.84 10.89
CA ASP A 11 -20.17 15.27 11.98
C ASP A 11 -19.42 14.17 12.75
N TYR A 12 -18.53 13.42 12.09
CA TYR A 12 -17.89 12.24 12.67
C TYR A 12 -16.36 12.32 12.70
N LEU A 13 -15.69 12.77 11.63
CA LEU A 13 -14.23 12.83 11.62
C LEU A 13 -13.69 14.01 12.43
N TYR A 14 -14.34 15.17 12.35
CA TYR A 14 -13.87 16.34 13.11
C TYR A 14 -13.85 16.09 14.63
N PRO A 15 -14.92 15.56 15.25
CA PRO A 15 -14.87 15.20 16.67
C PRO A 15 -13.88 14.09 16.97
N LEU A 16 -13.80 13.04 16.13
CA LEU A 16 -12.89 11.91 16.32
C LEU A 16 -11.42 12.34 16.35
N PHE A 17 -11.03 13.22 15.41
CA PHE A 17 -9.68 13.76 15.34
C PHE A 17 -9.48 15.01 16.19
N ARG A 18 -10.53 15.54 16.83
CA ARG A 18 -10.54 16.79 17.61
C ARG A 18 -10.02 17.99 16.81
N VAL A 19 -10.54 18.19 15.61
CA VAL A 19 -10.12 19.22 14.66
C VAL A 19 -11.26 20.17 14.31
N SER A 20 -10.90 21.35 13.82
CA SER A 20 -11.83 22.43 13.50
C SER A 20 -11.96 22.72 12.01
N ASN A 21 -11.02 22.22 11.20
CA ASN A 21 -10.95 22.45 9.76
C ASN A 21 -10.30 21.27 9.02
N ASP A 22 -10.42 21.28 7.68
CA ASP A 22 -9.97 20.19 6.81
C ASP A 22 -8.45 20.02 6.78
N GLU A 23 -7.67 21.11 6.83
CA GLU A 23 -6.21 21.05 6.85
C GLU A 23 -5.70 20.35 8.12
N GLU A 24 -6.27 20.70 9.26
CA GLU A 24 -5.97 20.08 10.54
C GLU A 24 -6.38 18.60 10.55
N LEU A 25 -7.54 18.26 9.95
CA LEU A 25 -7.98 16.88 9.78
C LEU A 25 -6.96 16.05 9.01
N ILE A 26 -6.59 16.50 7.80
CA ILE A 26 -5.61 15.82 6.95
C ILE A 26 -4.28 15.66 7.66
N THR A 27 -3.81 16.72 8.32
CA THR A 27 -2.54 16.71 9.06
C THR A 27 -2.54 15.66 10.17
N ARG A 28 -3.58 15.64 11.01
CA ARG A 28 -3.69 14.64 12.08
C ARG A 28 -3.88 13.23 11.54
N MET A 29 -4.57 13.08 10.41
CA MET A 29 -4.68 11.78 9.77
C MET A 29 -3.33 11.28 9.25
N CYS A 30 -2.54 12.16 8.62
CA CYS A 30 -1.18 11.83 8.18
C CYS A 30 -0.28 11.42 9.36
N TYR A 31 -0.36 12.14 10.49
CA TYR A 31 0.34 11.75 11.72
C TYR A 31 -0.11 10.38 12.22
N GLY A 32 -1.42 10.10 12.18
CA GLY A 32 -1.97 8.77 12.52
C GLY A 32 -1.34 7.65 11.68
N THR A 33 -1.24 7.83 10.36
CA THR A 33 -0.60 6.89 9.44
C THR A 33 0.88 6.66 9.79
N VAL A 34 1.64 7.73 10.03
CA VAL A 34 3.07 7.63 10.37
C VAL A 34 3.29 6.97 11.75
N ILE A 35 2.51 7.38 12.76
CA ILE A 35 2.57 6.79 14.11
C ILE A 35 2.23 5.30 14.03
N TYR A 36 1.19 4.92 13.28
CA TYR A 36 0.86 3.52 13.08
C TYR A 36 2.01 2.75 12.43
N GLY A 37 2.65 3.32 11.40
CA GLY A 37 3.86 2.76 10.77
C GLY A 37 4.99 2.51 11.75
N LEU A 38 5.29 3.48 12.61
CA LEU A 38 6.29 3.34 13.68
C LEU A 38 5.92 2.25 14.67
N LEU A 39 4.65 2.17 15.07
CA LEU A 39 4.16 1.10 15.94
C LEU A 39 4.33 -0.27 15.28
N THR A 40 4.23 -0.40 13.96
CA THR A 40 4.46 -1.70 13.31
C THR A 40 5.88 -2.25 13.46
N LEU A 41 6.87 -1.39 13.76
CA LEU A 41 8.27 -1.80 13.97
C LEU A 41 8.50 -2.48 15.32
N ILE A 42 7.67 -2.19 16.32
CA ILE A 42 7.76 -2.80 17.66
C ILE A 42 6.90 -4.07 17.78
N LEU A 43 5.97 -4.27 16.85
CA LEU A 43 5.14 -5.46 16.81
C LEU A 43 5.93 -6.66 16.26
N LYS A 44 5.52 -7.88 16.67
CA LYS A 44 6.01 -9.13 16.07
C LYS A 44 5.63 -9.21 14.59
N GLU A 45 6.18 -10.21 13.89
CA GLU A 45 5.90 -10.43 12.48
C GLU A 45 4.39 -10.49 12.23
N ALA A 46 3.90 -9.69 11.27
CA ALA A 46 2.48 -9.66 10.96
C ALA A 46 1.99 -11.08 10.60
N PRO A 47 0.96 -11.61 11.28
CA PRO A 47 0.71 -13.04 11.37
C PRO A 47 -0.04 -13.58 10.14
N TYR A 48 0.55 -13.45 8.96
CA TYR A 48 0.01 -13.96 7.71
C TYR A 48 1.10 -14.51 6.78
N GLY A 49 0.69 -15.36 5.83
CA GLY A 49 1.61 -16.03 4.91
C GLY A 49 2.50 -17.03 5.63
N ARG A 50 3.83 -16.80 5.64
CA ARG A 50 4.79 -17.71 6.29
C ARG A 50 4.79 -17.63 7.82
N TYR A 51 4.19 -16.58 8.39
CA TYR A 51 4.05 -16.36 9.83
C TYR A 51 2.60 -16.53 10.33
N SER A 52 1.74 -17.16 9.53
CA SER A 52 0.33 -17.35 9.89
C SER A 52 0.20 -18.13 11.21
N ASN A 53 -0.60 -17.60 12.13
CA ASN A 53 -0.84 -18.17 13.45
C ASN A 53 -2.32 -17.96 13.86
N TYR A 54 -3.03 -19.04 14.19
CA TYR A 54 -4.45 -19.04 14.56
C TYR A 54 -4.76 -18.38 15.92
N SER A 55 -3.74 -18.07 16.74
CA SER A 55 -3.92 -17.22 17.93
C SER A 55 -4.43 -15.82 17.59
N TYR A 56 -4.30 -15.39 16.33
CA TYR A 56 -4.78 -14.09 15.82
C TYR A 56 -6.16 -14.18 15.15
N GLY A 57 -6.96 -15.18 15.51
CA GLY A 57 -8.34 -15.35 15.05
C GLY A 57 -8.52 -16.47 14.03
N PHE A 58 -9.78 -16.69 13.65
CA PHE A 58 -10.14 -17.73 12.68
C PHE A 58 -9.56 -17.45 11.28
N GLY A 59 -9.34 -18.50 10.50
CA GLY A 59 -8.77 -18.38 9.17
C GLY A 59 -9.79 -17.91 8.13
N VAL A 60 -9.54 -16.76 7.51
CA VAL A 60 -10.29 -16.27 6.35
C VAL A 60 -9.66 -16.84 5.07
N PRO A 61 -10.44 -17.34 4.09
CA PRO A 61 -9.91 -17.80 2.81
C PRO A 61 -9.05 -16.71 2.16
N VAL A 62 -7.81 -17.07 1.79
CA VAL A 62 -6.78 -16.07 1.45
C VAL A 62 -7.16 -15.17 0.26
N LYS A 63 -7.78 -15.71 -0.79
CA LYS A 63 -8.23 -14.90 -1.94
C LYS A 63 -9.31 -13.89 -1.52
N LEU A 64 -10.24 -14.32 -0.67
CA LEU A 64 -11.30 -13.46 -0.13
C LEU A 64 -10.71 -12.37 0.77
N ALA A 65 -9.81 -12.75 1.68
CA ALA A 65 -9.13 -11.82 2.59
C ALA A 65 -8.40 -10.71 1.81
N TRP A 66 -7.58 -11.09 0.83
CA TRP A 66 -6.80 -10.12 0.05
C TRP A 66 -7.66 -9.26 -0.88
N CYS A 67 -8.72 -9.82 -1.48
CA CYS A 67 -9.67 -9.04 -2.28
C CYS A 67 -10.38 -7.98 -1.42
N LEU A 68 -10.87 -8.38 -0.24
CA LEU A 68 -11.68 -7.49 0.60
C LEU A 68 -10.83 -6.50 1.42
N GLN A 69 -9.66 -6.88 1.91
CA GLN A 69 -8.88 -6.01 2.81
C GLN A 69 -8.34 -4.77 2.09
N GLU A 70 -7.97 -4.88 0.82
CA GLU A 70 -7.38 -3.78 0.05
C GLU A 70 -8.44 -2.93 -0.66
N ALA A 71 -9.61 -3.51 -0.95
CA ALA A 71 -10.67 -2.90 -1.75
C ALA A 71 -11.14 -1.50 -1.28
N PRO A 72 -11.20 -1.18 0.04
CA PRO A 72 -11.60 0.16 0.47
C PRO A 72 -10.72 1.28 -0.06
N SER A 73 -9.42 1.06 -0.24
CA SER A 73 -8.51 2.07 -0.81
C SER A 73 -8.77 2.33 -2.30
N PHE A 74 -9.52 1.46 -2.99
CA PHE A 74 -10.03 1.75 -4.34
C PHE A 74 -11.44 2.33 -4.31
N TYR A 75 -12.37 1.67 -3.61
CA TYR A 75 -13.78 2.03 -3.65
C TYR A 75 -14.10 3.36 -2.97
N ILE A 76 -13.43 3.69 -1.87
CA ILE A 76 -13.73 4.94 -1.16
C ILE A 76 -13.35 6.17 -2.00
N PRO A 77 -12.14 6.28 -2.57
CA PRO A 77 -11.86 7.36 -3.52
C PRO A 77 -12.81 7.37 -4.72
N LEU A 78 -13.19 6.20 -5.26
CA LEU A 78 -14.16 6.12 -6.34
C LEU A 78 -15.53 6.69 -5.95
N ILE A 79 -16.00 6.40 -4.74
CA ILE A 79 -17.25 6.96 -4.19
C ILE A 79 -17.16 8.49 -4.09
N PHE A 80 -16.03 9.03 -3.62
CA PHE A 80 -15.81 10.48 -3.60
C PHE A 80 -15.81 11.08 -5.00
N VAL A 81 -15.19 10.43 -5.99
CA VAL A 81 -15.20 10.90 -7.38
C VAL A 81 -16.63 10.90 -7.95
N VAL A 82 -17.38 9.81 -7.78
CA VAL A 82 -18.72 9.69 -8.39
C VAL A 82 -19.74 10.58 -7.68
N TYR A 83 -19.80 10.51 -6.35
CA TYR A 83 -20.89 11.12 -5.56
C TYR A 83 -20.47 12.36 -4.78
N GLY A 84 -19.17 12.64 -4.68
CA GLY A 84 -18.65 13.74 -3.89
C GLY A 84 -18.81 15.12 -4.54
N GLN A 85 -18.54 16.15 -3.75
CA GLN A 85 -18.62 17.56 -4.18
C GLN A 85 -17.63 17.91 -5.28
N LYS A 86 -16.46 17.24 -5.30
CA LYS A 86 -15.41 17.39 -6.31
C LYS A 86 -14.85 18.82 -6.39
N THR A 87 -14.75 19.51 -5.25
CA THR A 87 -14.27 20.90 -5.20
C THR A 87 -12.84 21.08 -5.71
N ALA A 88 -12.01 20.03 -5.68
CA ALA A 88 -10.63 20.06 -6.21
C ALA A 88 -10.40 19.14 -7.43
N TYR A 89 -11.27 18.15 -7.65
CA TYR A 89 -11.08 17.07 -8.64
C TYR A 89 -11.09 17.50 -10.11
N GLY A 90 -11.48 18.74 -10.41
CA GLY A 90 -11.46 19.29 -11.77
C GLY A 90 -10.06 19.39 -12.39
N GLY A 91 -9.01 19.49 -11.56
CA GLY A 91 -7.62 19.59 -12.04
C GLY A 91 -7.07 18.27 -12.57
N VAL A 92 -6.31 18.33 -13.65
CA VAL A 92 -5.68 17.15 -14.26
C VAL A 92 -4.69 16.51 -13.29
N VAL A 93 -3.93 17.31 -12.55
CA VAL A 93 -2.96 16.81 -11.56
C VAL A 93 -3.66 16.06 -10.43
N ASN A 94 -4.80 16.57 -9.93
CA ASN A 94 -5.63 15.88 -8.94
C ASN A 94 -6.06 14.50 -9.45
N GLN A 95 -6.56 14.42 -10.69
CA GLN A 95 -7.01 13.19 -11.32
C GLN A 95 -5.85 12.21 -11.53
N MET A 96 -4.69 12.69 -11.99
CA MET A 96 -3.51 11.85 -12.18
C MET A 96 -3.00 11.29 -10.85
N CYS A 97 -2.84 12.13 -9.82
CA CYS A 97 -2.36 11.70 -8.52
C CYS A 97 -3.34 10.73 -7.83
N LEU A 98 -4.65 10.98 -7.89
CA LEU A 98 -5.62 10.02 -7.37
C LEU A 98 -5.65 8.74 -8.23
N GLY A 99 -5.51 8.88 -9.54
CA GLY A 99 -5.44 7.78 -10.49
C GLY A 99 -4.25 6.85 -10.23
N MET A 100 -3.08 7.38 -9.87
CA MET A 100 -1.94 6.57 -9.43
C MET A 100 -2.31 5.72 -8.21
N PHE A 101 -2.84 6.34 -7.15
CA PHE A 101 -3.28 5.62 -5.95
C PHE A 101 -4.32 4.54 -6.26
N MET A 102 -5.36 4.88 -7.03
CA MET A 102 -6.41 3.94 -7.40
C MET A 102 -5.90 2.82 -8.33
N MET A 103 -4.95 3.10 -9.23
CA MET A 103 -4.37 2.10 -10.12
C MET A 103 -3.59 1.05 -9.35
N HIS A 104 -2.78 1.47 -8.37
CA HIS A 104 -2.11 0.57 -7.44
C HIS A 104 -3.12 -0.35 -6.75
N TYR A 105 -4.14 0.23 -6.10
CA TYR A 105 -5.12 -0.55 -5.36
C TYR A 105 -6.03 -1.39 -6.25
N PHE A 106 -6.31 -0.98 -7.48
CA PHE A 106 -7.00 -1.83 -8.45
C PHE A 106 -6.20 -3.11 -8.73
N GLN A 107 -4.88 -2.96 -8.95
CA GLN A 107 -4.00 -4.09 -9.13
C GLN A 107 -3.94 -4.96 -7.87
N ARG A 108 -3.83 -4.38 -6.67
CA ARG A 108 -3.73 -5.10 -5.39
C ARG A 108 -5.02 -5.79 -4.95
N SER A 109 -6.19 -5.20 -5.20
CA SER A 109 -7.49 -5.72 -4.75
C SER A 109 -8.09 -6.72 -5.73
N PHE A 110 -7.94 -6.49 -7.04
CA PHE A 110 -8.68 -7.28 -8.03
C PHE A 110 -7.78 -8.16 -8.89
N ILE A 111 -6.58 -7.72 -9.26
CA ILE A 111 -5.70 -8.52 -10.13
C ILE A 111 -4.86 -9.49 -9.29
N PHE A 112 -4.13 -8.98 -8.29
CA PHE A 112 -3.22 -9.78 -7.48
C PHE A 112 -3.92 -10.95 -6.78
N PRO A 113 -5.06 -10.77 -6.07
CA PRO A 113 -5.67 -11.85 -5.29
C PRO A 113 -6.25 -12.97 -6.17
N LEU A 114 -6.78 -12.62 -7.35
CA LEU A 114 -7.29 -13.59 -8.32
C LEU A 114 -6.18 -14.50 -8.83
N LEU A 115 -4.96 -13.97 -8.98
CA LEU A 115 -3.78 -14.71 -9.44
C LEU A 115 -3.06 -15.49 -8.32
N MET A 116 -3.41 -15.30 -7.05
CA MET A 116 -2.74 -15.99 -5.94
C MET A 116 -2.91 -17.51 -6.02
N LYS A 117 -1.80 -18.23 -5.88
CA LYS A 117 -1.78 -19.71 -5.78
C LYS A 117 -1.68 -20.25 -4.36
N SER A 118 -1.49 -19.37 -3.36
CA SER A 118 -1.45 -19.80 -1.95
C SER A 118 -2.83 -20.26 -1.51
N SER A 119 -2.90 -21.35 -0.74
CA SER A 119 -4.11 -21.82 -0.07
C SER A 119 -4.13 -21.53 1.44
N LYS A 120 -3.00 -21.10 2.02
CA LYS A 120 -2.89 -20.82 3.46
C LYS A 120 -3.84 -19.68 3.88
N PRO A 121 -4.79 -19.91 4.79
CA PRO A 121 -5.71 -18.88 5.28
C PRO A 121 -4.99 -17.71 5.95
N THR A 122 -5.64 -16.54 5.90
CA THR A 122 -5.19 -15.34 6.61
C THR A 122 -5.97 -15.21 7.92
N PRO A 123 -5.31 -15.04 9.09
CA PRO A 123 -6.03 -14.85 10.35
C PRO A 123 -6.90 -13.59 10.34
N PHE A 124 -8.09 -13.68 10.92
CA PHE A 124 -9.11 -12.63 10.89
C PHE A 124 -8.60 -11.28 11.39
N LEU A 125 -7.83 -11.24 12.49
CA LEU A 125 -7.34 -9.96 13.02
C LEU A 125 -6.39 -9.26 12.05
N ALA A 126 -5.49 -10.01 11.39
CA ALA A 126 -4.58 -9.45 10.40
C ALA A 126 -5.35 -8.90 9.19
N PHE A 127 -6.32 -9.66 8.70
CA PHE A 127 -7.24 -9.24 7.63
C PHE A 127 -7.99 -7.95 8.01
N PHE A 128 -8.57 -7.90 9.22
CA PHE A 128 -9.38 -6.78 9.66
C PHE A 128 -8.56 -5.52 9.89
N CYS A 129 -7.35 -5.63 10.45
CA CYS A 129 -6.42 -4.49 10.56
C CYS A 129 -6.02 -3.94 9.19
N ALA A 130 -5.75 -4.82 8.20
CA ALA A 130 -5.47 -4.39 6.83
C ALA A 130 -6.68 -3.69 6.19
N PHE A 131 -7.89 -4.22 6.38
CA PHE A 131 -9.13 -3.59 5.94
C PHE A 131 -9.30 -2.18 6.52
N LEU A 132 -9.14 -2.01 7.83
CA LEU A 132 -9.24 -0.71 8.49
C LEU A 132 -8.16 0.27 7.99
N THR A 133 -6.94 -0.21 7.75
CA THR A 133 -5.85 0.61 7.21
C THR A 133 -6.17 1.09 5.79
N CYS A 134 -6.71 0.21 4.95
CA CYS A 134 -7.09 0.57 3.58
C CYS A 134 -8.34 1.46 3.54
N LEU A 135 -9.27 1.27 4.47
CA LEU A 135 -10.41 2.17 4.64
C LEU A 135 -9.93 3.57 5.02
N TYR A 136 -9.04 3.65 5.99
CA TYR A 136 -8.42 4.89 6.44
C TYR A 136 -7.69 5.63 5.32
N ASN A 137 -6.80 4.93 4.59
CA ASN A 137 -6.06 5.52 3.48
C ASN A 137 -6.99 5.91 2.32
N GLY A 138 -8.02 5.10 2.03
CA GLY A 138 -9.03 5.42 1.03
C GLY A 138 -9.78 6.71 1.35
N VAL A 139 -10.18 6.91 2.60
CA VAL A 139 -10.80 8.16 3.07
C VAL A 139 -9.82 9.31 2.96
N LEU A 140 -8.59 9.16 3.48
CA LEU A 140 -7.58 10.21 3.50
C LEU A 140 -7.23 10.73 2.10
N HIS A 141 -6.94 9.82 1.16
CA HIS A 141 -6.59 10.17 -0.21
C HIS A 141 -7.81 10.67 -1.00
N GLY A 142 -8.97 10.05 -0.80
CA GLY A 142 -10.22 10.49 -1.41
C GLY A 142 -10.56 11.94 -1.04
N LEU A 143 -10.56 12.27 0.25
CA LEU A 143 -10.82 13.62 0.73
C LEU A 143 -9.80 14.62 0.18
N TYR A 144 -8.52 14.29 0.26
CA TYR A 144 -7.46 15.21 -0.14
C TYR A 144 -7.52 15.58 -1.63
N PHE A 145 -7.54 14.56 -2.51
CA PHE A 145 -7.45 14.79 -3.96
C PHE A 145 -8.79 15.16 -4.60
N VAL A 146 -9.93 14.77 -4.02
CA VAL A 146 -11.23 15.08 -4.59
C VAL A 146 -11.75 16.44 -4.12
N ASN A 147 -11.55 16.78 -2.84
CA ASN A 147 -12.24 17.91 -2.22
C ASN A 147 -11.34 18.98 -1.62
N PHE A 148 -10.14 18.66 -1.13
CA PHE A 148 -9.42 19.62 -0.27
C PHE A 148 -8.34 20.43 -0.98
N TYR A 149 -7.45 19.82 -1.75
CA TYR A 149 -6.32 20.53 -2.34
C TYR A 149 -6.43 20.58 -3.86
N HIS A 150 -6.59 21.77 -4.44
CA HIS A 150 -6.60 21.96 -5.88
C HIS A 150 -5.20 22.30 -6.38
N TYR A 151 -4.63 21.44 -7.22
CA TYR A 151 -3.33 21.68 -7.84
C TYR A 151 -3.45 22.68 -9.00
N MET A 152 -2.50 23.59 -9.11
CA MET A 152 -2.37 24.49 -10.26
C MET A 152 -1.71 23.74 -11.42
N ASP A 153 -2.51 23.26 -12.37
CA ASP A 153 -2.06 22.36 -13.45
C ASP A 153 -0.94 22.97 -14.32
N ASP A 154 -1.03 24.27 -14.61
CA ASP A 154 -0.07 25.07 -15.38
C ASP A 154 1.30 25.21 -14.69
N VAL A 155 1.34 25.01 -13.38
CA VAL A 155 2.57 24.99 -12.61
C VAL A 155 3.04 23.57 -12.40
N TRP A 156 2.18 22.67 -11.91
CA TRP A 156 2.59 21.35 -11.41
C TRP A 156 3.05 20.41 -12.51
N LEU A 157 2.34 20.36 -13.63
CA LEU A 157 2.68 19.47 -14.75
C LEU A 157 4.04 19.80 -15.35
N TYR A 158 4.50 21.05 -15.25
CA TYR A 158 5.79 21.48 -15.79
C TYR A 158 6.95 21.33 -14.81
N LYS A 159 6.71 20.82 -13.59
CA LYS A 159 7.78 20.62 -12.61
C LYS A 159 8.51 19.31 -12.87
N PRO A 160 9.85 19.29 -12.83
CA PRO A 160 10.63 18.08 -13.08
C PRO A 160 10.31 16.96 -12.06
N TYR A 161 10.01 17.31 -10.81
CA TYR A 161 9.67 16.32 -9.78
C TYR A 161 8.38 15.54 -10.10
N PHE A 162 7.42 16.14 -10.83
CA PHE A 162 6.19 15.44 -11.23
C PHE A 162 6.53 14.25 -12.13
N TYR A 163 7.31 14.50 -13.19
CA TYR A 163 7.72 13.47 -14.13
C TYR A 163 8.69 12.46 -13.54
N ILE A 164 9.67 12.90 -12.75
CA ILE A 164 10.60 11.99 -12.07
C ILE A 164 9.82 11.07 -11.12
N GLY A 165 8.90 11.63 -10.33
CA GLY A 165 8.03 10.87 -9.44
C GLY A 165 7.14 9.88 -10.19
N PHE A 166 6.51 10.31 -11.28
CA PHE A 166 5.64 9.45 -12.09
C PHE A 166 6.42 8.29 -12.75
N CYS A 167 7.60 8.56 -13.31
CA CYS A 167 8.47 7.52 -13.85
C CYS A 167 8.94 6.54 -12.77
N LEU A 168 9.29 7.05 -11.58
CA LEU A 168 9.69 6.22 -10.45
C LEU A 168 8.52 5.34 -9.97
N TYR A 169 7.31 5.89 -9.93
CA TYR A 169 6.08 5.16 -9.61
C TYR A 169 5.88 3.97 -10.56
N LEU A 170 5.89 4.21 -11.87
CA LEU A 170 5.71 3.15 -12.88
C LEU A 170 6.82 2.10 -12.81
N TYR A 171 8.06 2.53 -12.57
CA TYR A 171 9.19 1.62 -12.42
C TYR A 171 9.07 0.73 -11.17
N GLY A 172 8.70 1.33 -10.04
CA GLY A 172 8.41 0.60 -8.80
C GLY A 172 7.29 -0.43 -8.98
N MET A 173 6.18 -0.02 -9.60
CA MET A 173 5.05 -0.90 -9.89
C MET A 173 5.45 -2.07 -10.80
N LYS A 174 6.28 -1.82 -11.83
CA LYS A 174 6.84 -2.87 -12.70
C LYS A 174 7.65 -3.90 -11.89
N ILE A 175 8.51 -3.44 -10.98
CA ILE A 175 9.28 -4.34 -10.11
C ILE A 175 8.36 -5.13 -9.18
N ASN A 176 7.40 -4.46 -8.52
CA ASN A 176 6.44 -5.08 -7.60
C ASN A 176 5.67 -6.21 -8.28
N ILE A 177 4.98 -5.91 -9.39
CA ILE A 177 4.17 -6.87 -10.13
C ILE A 177 5.04 -8.00 -10.71
N GLY A 178 6.21 -7.66 -11.26
CA GLY A 178 7.13 -8.63 -11.83
C GLY A 178 7.65 -9.63 -10.79
N ALA A 179 8.04 -9.14 -9.61
CA ALA A 179 8.50 -9.97 -8.51
C ALA A 179 7.36 -10.83 -7.92
N ASP A 180 6.17 -10.27 -7.73
CA ASP A 180 5.00 -11.05 -7.30
C ASP A 180 4.63 -12.11 -8.33
N SER A 181 4.80 -11.83 -9.63
CA SER A 181 4.62 -12.81 -10.70
C SER A 181 5.61 -13.97 -10.59
N ALA A 182 6.90 -13.68 -10.44
CA ALA A 182 7.92 -14.71 -10.25
C ALA A 182 7.63 -15.58 -9.01
N LEU A 183 7.23 -14.97 -7.88
CA LEU A 183 6.85 -15.71 -6.66
C LEU A 183 5.65 -16.64 -6.88
N ARG A 184 4.66 -16.23 -7.69
CA ARG A 184 3.52 -17.09 -8.05
C ARG A 184 3.96 -18.29 -8.88
N TYR A 185 4.91 -18.14 -9.80
CA TYR A 185 5.38 -19.23 -10.65
C TYR A 185 6.28 -20.24 -9.92
N LEU A 186 6.83 -19.89 -8.76
CA LEU A 186 7.54 -20.86 -7.91
C LEU A 186 6.65 -21.99 -7.39
N ARG A 187 5.34 -21.76 -7.30
CA ARG A 187 4.37 -22.74 -6.78
C ARG A 187 3.54 -23.33 -7.91
N LYS A 188 3.44 -24.65 -7.94
CA LYS A 188 2.34 -25.34 -8.63
C LYS A 188 1.05 -25.17 -7.83
N GLU A 189 -0.10 -25.33 -8.47
CA GLU A 189 -1.38 -25.30 -7.75
C GLU A 189 -1.41 -26.39 -6.67
N GLY A 190 -1.84 -26.03 -5.46
CA GLY A 190 -1.86 -26.92 -4.30
C GLY A 190 -0.51 -27.09 -3.58
N GLU A 191 0.60 -26.59 -4.13
CA GLU A 191 1.93 -26.71 -3.51
C GLU A 191 2.09 -25.75 -2.32
N THR A 192 2.46 -26.30 -1.15
CA THR A 192 2.62 -25.53 0.10
C THR A 192 4.08 -25.23 0.44
N GLY A 193 5.03 -25.88 -0.23
CA GLY A 193 6.47 -25.70 -0.06
C GLY A 193 6.95 -24.29 -0.42
N TYR A 194 8.00 -23.85 0.26
CA TYR A 194 8.72 -22.63 -0.12
C TYR A 194 9.96 -23.02 -0.93
N LYS A 195 10.33 -22.16 -1.89
CA LYS A 195 11.52 -22.30 -2.73
C LYS A 195 12.31 -20.99 -2.71
N ILE A 196 13.58 -21.06 -3.10
CA ILE A 196 14.41 -19.87 -3.28
C ILE A 196 14.01 -19.22 -4.62
N PRO A 197 13.52 -17.97 -4.63
CA PRO A 197 13.29 -17.25 -5.88
C PRO A 197 14.62 -16.90 -6.55
N THR A 198 14.69 -16.99 -7.88
CA THR A 198 15.85 -16.59 -8.70
C THR A 198 15.40 -15.74 -9.88
N GLY A 199 16.35 -15.03 -10.50
CA GLY A 199 16.15 -14.16 -11.66
C GLY A 199 15.90 -12.69 -11.31
N ASN A 200 16.36 -11.80 -12.19
CA ASN A 200 16.20 -10.35 -12.09
C ASN A 200 16.61 -9.81 -10.70
N TRP A 201 15.77 -8.99 -10.09
CA TRP A 201 15.98 -8.39 -8.78
C TRP A 201 16.11 -9.40 -7.64
N PHE A 202 15.67 -10.65 -7.81
CA PHE A 202 15.89 -11.67 -6.77
C PHE A 202 17.37 -12.04 -6.63
N GLU A 203 18.22 -11.79 -7.62
CA GLU A 203 19.67 -12.01 -7.47
C GLU A 203 20.32 -11.03 -6.50
N LEU A 204 19.70 -9.87 -6.29
CA LEU A 204 20.17 -8.84 -5.35
C LEU A 204 19.39 -8.87 -4.03
N LEU A 205 18.09 -9.17 -4.08
CA LEU A 205 17.16 -8.97 -2.96
C LEU A 205 16.35 -10.22 -2.60
N SER A 206 16.06 -10.39 -1.31
CA SER A 206 15.08 -11.38 -0.84
C SER A 206 13.65 -10.97 -1.15
N CYS A 207 13.34 -9.68 -1.09
CA CYS A 207 11.99 -9.14 -1.22
C CYS A 207 11.95 -7.98 -2.25
N PRO A 208 12.25 -8.24 -3.53
CA PRO A 208 12.20 -7.22 -4.56
C PRO A 208 10.78 -6.71 -4.83
N ASN A 209 9.74 -7.49 -4.52
CA ASN A 209 8.36 -6.99 -4.57
C ASN A 209 8.14 -5.84 -3.57
N TYR A 210 8.68 -5.96 -2.36
CA TYR A 210 8.62 -4.90 -1.35
C TYR A 210 9.47 -3.69 -1.74
N PHE A 211 10.64 -3.91 -2.35
CA PHE A 211 11.45 -2.82 -2.89
C PHE A 211 10.70 -2.03 -3.97
N GLY A 212 10.08 -2.74 -4.92
CA GLY A 212 9.28 -2.14 -5.98
C GLY A 212 8.13 -1.30 -5.41
N GLU A 213 7.42 -1.80 -4.40
CA GLU A 213 6.31 -1.10 -3.75
C GLU A 213 6.80 0.16 -3.00
N ILE A 214 7.94 0.09 -2.32
CA ILE A 214 8.55 1.26 -1.67
C ILE A 214 8.92 2.33 -2.71
N LEU A 215 9.57 1.95 -3.81
CA LEU A 215 9.87 2.88 -4.90
C LEU A 215 8.60 3.48 -5.51
N GLU A 216 7.56 2.66 -5.67
CA GLU A 216 6.26 3.08 -6.18
C GLU A 216 5.67 4.19 -5.30
N MET A 217 5.59 3.96 -3.99
CA MET A 217 5.03 4.93 -3.06
C MET A 217 5.85 6.22 -2.96
N TRP A 218 7.19 6.14 -2.98
CA TRP A 218 8.02 7.34 -3.02
C TRP A 218 7.93 8.09 -4.35
N GLY A 219 7.76 7.39 -5.47
CA GLY A 219 7.46 8.02 -6.76
C GLY A 219 6.14 8.78 -6.74
N TYR A 220 5.10 8.18 -6.15
CA TYR A 220 3.80 8.82 -5.95
C TYR A 220 3.89 10.04 -5.01
N ALA A 221 4.62 9.93 -3.90
CA ALA A 221 4.88 11.03 -2.99
C ALA A 221 5.65 12.17 -3.67
N LEU A 222 6.65 11.86 -4.49
CA LEU A 222 7.43 12.87 -5.23
C LEU A 222 6.60 13.55 -6.33
N ALA A 223 5.73 12.81 -7.02
CA ALA A 223 4.89 13.36 -8.07
C ALA A 223 3.85 14.34 -7.51
N SER A 224 3.21 13.96 -6.40
CA SER A 224 2.14 14.76 -5.80
C SER A 224 2.63 15.80 -4.80
N LEU A 225 3.71 15.52 -4.05
CA LEU A 225 4.10 16.22 -2.82
C LEU A 225 2.94 16.34 -1.81
N ALA A 226 1.93 15.48 -1.92
CA ALA A 226 0.78 15.48 -1.05
C ALA A 226 1.18 14.92 0.33
N PRO A 227 0.79 15.56 1.44
CA PRO A 227 1.02 15.02 2.79
C PRO A 227 0.50 13.57 2.96
N PRO A 228 -0.70 13.21 2.46
CA PRO A 228 -1.16 11.81 2.46
C PRO A 228 -0.21 10.85 1.74
N ALA A 229 0.28 11.22 0.56
CA ALA A 229 1.19 10.37 -0.22
C ALA A 229 2.53 10.18 0.48
N ILE A 230 3.07 11.24 1.09
CA ILE A 230 4.31 11.17 1.87
C ILE A 230 4.11 10.28 3.12
N ALA A 231 3.03 10.49 3.87
CA ALA A 231 2.71 9.67 5.04
C ALA A 231 2.53 8.18 4.66
N HIS A 232 1.87 7.91 3.54
CA HIS A 232 1.70 6.56 3.01
C HIS A 232 3.05 5.94 2.59
N ALA A 233 3.92 6.70 1.90
CA ALA A 233 5.25 6.22 1.53
C ALA A 233 6.13 5.90 2.75
N ILE A 234 6.08 6.72 3.81
CA ILE A 234 6.75 6.45 5.07
C ILE A 234 6.19 5.17 5.70
N PHE A 235 4.87 5.05 5.85
CA PHE A 235 4.23 3.85 6.41
C PHE A 235 4.64 2.58 5.66
N THR A 236 4.51 2.59 4.33
CA THR A 236 4.85 1.46 3.46
C THR A 236 6.33 1.10 3.59
N THR A 237 7.22 2.09 3.65
CA THR A 237 8.66 1.87 3.87
C THR A 237 8.92 1.17 5.20
N LEU A 238 8.35 1.66 6.30
CA LEU A 238 8.56 1.09 7.63
C LEU A 238 8.03 -0.35 7.70
N PHE A 239 6.78 -0.55 7.29
CA PHE A 239 6.10 -1.84 7.39
C PHE A 239 6.77 -2.90 6.50
N LEU A 240 7.04 -2.57 5.23
CA LEU A 240 7.59 -3.53 4.28
C LEU A 240 9.09 -3.80 4.53
N THR A 241 9.86 -2.81 4.97
CA THR A 241 11.27 -3.03 5.34
C THR A 241 11.38 -3.96 6.54
N HIS A 242 10.59 -3.72 7.58
CA HIS A 242 10.53 -4.60 8.74
C HIS A 242 10.18 -6.03 8.34
N ARG A 243 9.17 -6.19 7.48
CA ARG A 243 8.75 -7.50 6.96
C ARG A 243 9.83 -8.16 6.09
N ALA A 244 10.52 -7.40 5.25
CA ALA A 244 11.58 -7.90 4.39
C ALA A 244 12.75 -8.48 5.20
N VAL A 245 13.16 -7.80 6.27
CA VAL A 245 14.22 -8.27 7.18
C VAL A 245 13.84 -9.63 7.78
N HIS A 246 12.59 -9.79 8.21
CA HIS A 246 12.10 -11.08 8.71
C HIS A 246 12.11 -12.16 7.63
N HIS A 247 11.70 -11.83 6.40
CA HIS A 247 11.73 -12.77 5.28
C HIS A 247 13.15 -13.20 4.93
N HIS A 248 14.10 -12.25 4.91
CA HIS A 248 15.51 -12.50 4.66
C HIS A 248 16.12 -13.43 5.72
N ARG A 249 15.92 -13.13 7.01
CA ARG A 249 16.35 -13.99 8.13
C ARG A 249 15.75 -15.39 8.04
N TRP A 250 14.47 -15.49 7.71
CA TRP A 250 13.80 -16.77 7.54
C TRP A 250 14.40 -17.57 6.38
N TYR A 251 14.71 -16.94 5.24
CA TYR A 251 15.36 -17.62 4.11
C TYR A 251 16.73 -18.17 4.47
N ILE A 252 17.59 -17.36 5.12
CA ILE A 252 18.92 -17.78 5.59
C ILE A 252 18.81 -18.98 6.55
N LYS A 253 17.84 -18.97 7.46
CA LYS A 253 17.63 -20.07 8.41
C LYS A 253 17.05 -21.32 7.76
N LYS A 254 16.21 -21.16 6.73
CA LYS A 254 15.44 -22.25 6.14
C LYS A 254 16.21 -23.03 5.08
N PHE A 255 17.06 -22.35 4.30
CA PHE A 255 17.76 -22.93 3.17
C PHE A 255 19.27 -22.81 3.34
N GLU A 256 19.97 -23.94 3.37
CA GLU A 256 21.43 -23.99 3.49
C GLU A 256 22.12 -23.37 2.27
N ASP A 257 21.52 -23.50 1.09
CA ASP A 257 21.97 -23.01 -0.21
C ASP A 257 21.51 -21.56 -0.51
N TYR A 258 20.96 -20.83 0.47
CA TYR A 258 20.51 -19.46 0.24
C TYR A 258 21.68 -18.51 -0.08
N PRO A 259 21.61 -17.70 -1.16
CA PRO A 259 22.68 -16.76 -1.51
C PRO A 259 22.84 -15.66 -0.45
N LYS A 260 23.92 -15.77 0.36
CA LYS A 260 24.21 -14.84 1.47
C LYS A 260 24.61 -13.43 1.01
N SER A 261 24.91 -13.25 -0.27
CA SER A 261 25.17 -11.94 -0.88
C SER A 261 23.91 -11.08 -1.01
N ARG A 262 22.72 -11.70 -1.05
CA ARG A 262 21.44 -10.99 -1.17
C ARG A 262 21.20 -10.10 0.05
N LYS A 263 20.51 -9.00 -0.19
CA LYS A 263 20.00 -8.08 0.82
C LYS A 263 18.49 -8.30 1.01
N ALA A 264 17.91 -7.78 2.08
CA ALA A 264 16.50 -7.95 2.38
C ALA A 264 15.61 -7.19 1.39
N VAL A 265 15.84 -5.88 1.19
CA VAL A 265 14.97 -4.99 0.41
C VAL A 265 15.68 -3.80 -0.25
N LEU A 266 16.77 -3.27 0.30
CA LEU A 266 17.54 -2.17 -0.30
C LEU A 266 18.81 -2.71 -0.94
N PRO A 267 19.00 -2.57 -2.27
CA PRO A 267 20.16 -3.08 -2.97
C PRO A 267 21.47 -2.61 -2.32
N TYR A 268 22.40 -3.54 -2.13
CA TYR A 268 23.74 -3.30 -1.56
C TYR A 268 23.78 -2.81 -0.11
N LEU A 269 22.65 -2.44 0.49
CA LEU A 269 22.58 -1.87 1.85
C LEU A 269 21.90 -2.82 2.84
N LEU A 270 20.61 -3.09 2.67
CA LEU A 270 19.78 -3.74 3.68
C LEU A 270 18.96 -4.90 3.13
#